data_AF-A0A7J7UNA4-F1
#
_entry.id   AF-A0A7J7UNA4-F1
#
_cell.length_a   1.000
_cell.length_b   1.000
_cell.length_c   1.000
_cell.angle_alpha   90.00
_cell.angle_beta   90.00
_cell.angle_gamma   90.00
#
_symmetry.space_group_name_H-M   'P 1'
#
loop_
_entity.id
_entity.type
_entity.pdbx_description
1 polymer ?
#
loop_
_entity_poly.entity_id
_entity_poly.type
_entity_poly.pdbx_seq_one_letter_code
_entity_poly.pdbx_strand_id
1 'polypeptide(L)'
;MVTLLRGTLRPLRLFQALPGPAADVPLRAASQGTGLLYPEHIPTSLLQKVLLTAGSAGMALYNPYRHALFQQNLLPDFAGARPIPRPCLLPCRERPRISLSTLDLDKLRSLPEGSLGREYLRFLDVNRVSPDTRAPTRFVDDEELAYVIQRYREVHDMLHTLLGMPTNILGEIVVKWFEAVQTGLPMCILGALFGPIRLSAQHLQVLVSELVPWAVQNGRRAPCVLNLYYERRWEQPLKALREELGITDPPVHIKA
;
A
#
# COMPACT_ATOMS: atom_id res chain seq x y z
N MET A 1 52.39 -49.65 -13.37
CA MET A 1 53.72 -49.93 -13.98
C MET A 1 53.57 -49.60 -15.46
N VAL A 2 54.15 -48.56 -16.07
CA VAL A 2 55.57 -48.12 -16.19
C VAL A 2 55.49 -46.61 -16.57
N THR A 3 55.97 -45.63 -15.80
CA THR A 3 57.34 -45.10 -15.61
C THR A 3 58.01 -44.47 -16.86
N LEU A 4 57.99 -43.11 -16.92
CA LEU A 4 59.05 -42.14 -17.34
C LEU A 4 59.70 -42.29 -18.75
N LEU A 5 59.98 -41.26 -19.57
CA LEU A 5 60.80 -40.05 -19.31
C LEU A 5 60.72 -39.02 -20.46
N ARG A 6 60.95 -37.76 -20.05
CA ARG A 6 61.33 -36.51 -20.73
C ARG A 6 61.97 -36.55 -22.13
N GLY A 7 61.61 -35.54 -22.94
CA GLY A 7 62.43 -34.98 -24.01
C GLY A 7 62.07 -33.51 -24.30
N THR A 8 62.95 -32.60 -23.91
CA THR A 8 62.84 -31.13 -24.04
C THR A 8 63.40 -30.62 -25.37
N LEU A 9 62.64 -29.84 -26.15
CA LEU A 9 63.17 -28.86 -27.09
C LEU A 9 62.22 -27.64 -27.20
N ARG A 10 62.76 -26.44 -26.96
CA ARG A 10 62.22 -25.09 -27.25
C ARG A 10 63.34 -24.37 -28.04
N PRO A 11 63.12 -23.22 -28.72
CA PRO A 11 61.87 -22.48 -28.97
C PRO A 11 61.75 -22.00 -30.45
N LEU A 12 60.60 -21.42 -30.81
CA LEU A 12 60.54 -20.39 -31.85
C LEU A 12 59.50 -19.35 -31.42
N ARG A 13 60.01 -18.15 -31.10
CA ARG A 13 59.25 -16.95 -30.80
C ARG A 13 58.64 -16.44 -32.11
N LEU A 14 57.39 -15.97 -32.10
CA LEU A 14 57.00 -14.76 -32.81
C LEU A 14 55.67 -14.23 -32.25
N PHE A 15 55.59 -12.90 -32.12
CA PHE A 15 54.47 -12.06 -31.70
C PHE A 15 54.12 -11.98 -30.21
N GLN A 16 54.94 -11.20 -29.49
CA GLN A 16 54.48 -10.40 -28.35
C GLN A 16 53.77 -9.15 -28.91
N ALA A 17 52.50 -8.96 -28.58
CA ALA A 17 51.80 -7.69 -28.76
C ALA A 17 52.20 -6.72 -27.64
N LEU A 18 52.60 -5.51 -28.01
CA LEU A 18 52.96 -4.40 -27.13
C LEU A 18 51.76 -3.91 -26.30
N PRO A 19 51.96 -3.50 -25.04
CA PRO A 19 50.93 -2.78 -24.28
C PRO A 19 50.96 -1.31 -24.69
N GLY A 20 49.91 -0.85 -25.39
CA GLY A 20 49.67 0.58 -25.61
C GLY A 20 49.10 1.22 -24.34
N PRO A 21 49.49 2.45 -23.96
CA PRO A 21 48.89 3.15 -22.84
C PRO A 21 47.50 3.63 -23.26
N ALA A 22 46.45 3.06 -22.66
CA ALA A 22 45.13 3.63 -22.80
C ALA A 22 45.10 4.95 -22.02
N ALA A 23 45.13 6.04 -22.79
CA ALA A 23 44.96 7.40 -22.36
C ALA A 23 43.68 7.55 -21.51
N ASP A 24 43.84 8.32 -20.45
CA ASP A 24 42.85 9.10 -19.72
C ASP A 24 41.40 8.98 -20.21
N VAL A 25 40.57 8.29 -19.42
CA VAL A 25 39.13 8.50 -19.41
C VAL A 25 38.77 9.28 -18.15
N PRO A 26 38.64 10.62 -18.22
CA PRO A 26 37.90 11.36 -17.24
C PRO A 26 36.60 11.83 -17.87
N LEU A 27 35.53 11.06 -17.64
CA LEU A 27 34.24 11.68 -17.37
C LEU A 27 33.47 10.79 -16.41
N ARG A 28 33.97 10.73 -15.16
CA ARG A 28 33.07 10.59 -14.02
C ARG A 28 32.12 11.78 -14.11
N ALA A 29 30.94 11.55 -14.69
CA ALA A 29 29.79 12.36 -14.40
C ALA A 29 29.64 12.30 -12.88
N ALA A 30 29.98 13.40 -12.22
CA ALA A 30 29.65 13.61 -10.84
C ALA A 30 28.12 13.60 -10.76
N SER A 31 27.55 12.41 -10.53
CA SER A 31 26.24 12.28 -9.92
C SER A 31 26.38 12.98 -8.57
N GLN A 32 25.92 14.23 -8.54
CA GLN A 32 25.65 14.92 -7.30
C GLN A 32 24.77 13.98 -6.47
N GLY A 33 25.20 13.71 -5.24
CA GLY A 33 24.62 12.68 -4.40
C GLY A 33 23.13 12.91 -4.15
N THR A 34 22.28 12.17 -4.85
CA THR A 34 20.94 11.86 -4.35
C THR A 34 21.11 10.59 -3.52
N GLY A 35 21.44 10.76 -2.25
CA GLY A 35 21.24 9.69 -1.28
C GLY A 35 19.79 9.21 -1.39
N LEU A 36 19.58 7.90 -1.39
CA LEU A 36 18.24 7.32 -1.33
C LEU A 36 17.53 7.89 -0.10
N LEU A 37 16.32 8.44 -0.26
CA LEU A 37 15.55 8.95 0.88
C LEU A 37 15.17 7.84 1.86
N TYR A 38 15.03 6.60 1.35
CA TYR A 38 14.86 5.37 2.09
C TYR A 38 15.29 4.17 1.21
N PRO A 39 15.56 2.97 1.79
CA PRO A 39 16.24 1.88 1.09
C PRO A 39 15.64 1.42 -0.25
N GLU A 40 14.32 1.54 -0.44
CA GLU A 40 13.62 1.16 -1.68
C GLU A 40 13.16 2.35 -2.54
N HIS A 41 13.61 3.57 -2.24
CA HIS A 41 13.20 4.79 -2.94
C HIS A 41 13.67 4.80 -4.40
N ILE A 42 12.76 5.11 -5.32
CA ILE A 42 13.04 5.30 -6.74
C ILE A 42 12.71 6.76 -7.09
N PRO A 43 13.72 7.62 -7.33
CA PRO A 43 13.48 9.01 -7.67
C PRO A 43 12.78 9.10 -9.02
N THR A 44 11.76 9.96 -9.11
CA THR A 44 10.97 10.16 -10.34
C THR A 44 10.82 11.64 -10.67
N SER A 45 10.85 11.99 -11.96
CA SER A 45 10.58 13.35 -12.43
C SER A 45 9.09 13.66 -12.39
N LEU A 46 8.73 14.95 -12.43
CA LEU A 46 7.32 15.39 -12.46
C LEU A 46 6.55 14.74 -13.60
N LEU A 47 7.14 14.66 -14.80
CA LEU A 47 6.52 14.01 -15.95
C LEU A 47 6.28 12.51 -15.69
N GLN A 48 7.26 11.81 -15.11
CA GLN A 48 7.09 10.41 -14.74
C GLN A 48 5.96 10.22 -13.73
N LYS A 49 5.85 11.10 -12.70
CA LYS A 49 4.74 11.08 -11.74
C LYS A 49 3.39 11.30 -12.42
N VAL A 50 3.28 12.27 -13.34
CA VAL A 50 2.04 12.50 -14.11
C VAL A 50 1.65 11.25 -14.89
N LEU A 51 2.59 10.68 -15.66
CA LEU A 51 2.33 9.53 -16.51
C LEU A 51 1.96 8.29 -15.70
N LEU A 52 2.66 8.03 -14.60
CA LEU A 52 2.35 6.94 -13.68
C LEU A 52 0.95 7.12 -13.08
N THR A 53 0.62 8.32 -12.60
CA THR A 53 -0.70 8.65 -12.03
C THR A 53 -1.80 8.45 -13.05
N ALA A 54 -1.68 9.07 -14.23
CA ALA A 54 -2.69 9.00 -15.29
C ALA A 54 -2.87 7.58 -15.83
N GLY A 55 -1.77 6.87 -16.09
CA GLY A 55 -1.81 5.48 -16.54
C GLY A 55 -2.47 4.55 -15.52
N SER A 56 -2.18 4.75 -14.24
CA SER A 56 -2.78 3.94 -13.18
C SER A 56 -4.27 4.27 -12.96
N ALA A 57 -4.66 5.54 -13.11
CA ALA A 57 -6.07 5.96 -13.08
C ALA A 57 -6.85 5.33 -14.24
N GLY A 58 -6.30 5.37 -15.46
CA GLY A 58 -6.88 4.71 -16.62
C GLY A 58 -7.04 3.20 -16.42
N MET A 59 -6.04 2.54 -15.85
CA MET A 59 -6.11 1.11 -15.56
C MET A 59 -7.18 0.78 -14.51
N ALA A 60 -7.33 1.60 -13.47
CA ALA A 60 -8.36 1.43 -12.45
C ALA A 60 -9.78 1.59 -13.01
N LEU A 61 -9.98 2.49 -13.98
CA LEU A 61 -11.26 2.62 -14.69
C LEU A 61 -11.52 1.42 -15.62
N TYR A 62 -10.48 0.89 -16.26
CA TYR A 62 -10.60 -0.28 -17.13
C TYR A 62 -10.95 -1.54 -16.33
N ASN A 63 -10.19 -1.83 -15.26
CA ASN A 63 -10.43 -2.95 -14.37
C ASN A 63 -10.45 -2.48 -12.91
N PRO A 64 -11.66 -2.27 -12.33
CA PRO A 64 -11.76 -1.79 -10.95
C PRO A 64 -11.02 -2.71 -10.00
N TYR A 65 -11.14 -4.04 -10.12
CA TYR A 65 -10.49 -5.00 -9.22
C TYR A 65 -8.95 -5.02 -9.29
N ARG A 66 -8.29 -4.27 -10.19
CA ARG A 66 -6.82 -4.07 -10.23
C ARG A 66 -6.40 -2.74 -9.60
N HIS A 67 -6.87 -2.47 -8.38
CA HIS A 67 -6.61 -1.24 -7.62
C HIS A 67 -5.13 -1.00 -7.22
N ALA A 68 -4.27 -2.02 -7.24
CA ALA A 68 -2.93 -1.96 -6.65
C ALA A 68 -1.97 -0.94 -7.32
N LEU A 69 -2.16 -0.64 -8.60
CA LEU A 69 -1.29 0.29 -9.35
C LEU A 69 -1.67 1.76 -9.11
N PHE A 70 -2.97 2.07 -8.98
CA PHE A 70 -3.45 3.43 -8.70
C PHE A 70 -2.99 3.92 -7.32
N GLN A 71 -2.74 3.00 -6.39
CA GLN A 71 -2.37 3.36 -5.02
C GLN A 71 -0.91 3.83 -4.84
N GLN A 72 -0.05 3.67 -5.84
CA GLN A 72 1.35 4.09 -5.74
C GLN A 72 1.56 5.56 -6.09
N ASN A 73 0.59 6.18 -6.75
CA ASN A 73 0.79 7.46 -7.41
C ASN A 73 0.11 8.59 -6.66
N LEU A 74 0.95 9.25 -5.90
CA LEU A 74 0.60 10.33 -5.02
C LEU A 74 0.57 11.63 -5.82
N LEU A 75 -0.66 12.11 -6.03
CA LEU A 75 -1.03 13.50 -6.27
C LEU A 75 -0.67 14.56 -5.18
N PRO A 76 -0.22 14.28 -3.93
CA PRO A 76 0.14 15.29 -2.92
C PRO A 76 1.21 16.26 -3.40
N ASP A 77 2.18 15.81 -4.19
CA ASP A 77 3.30 16.67 -4.63
C ASP A 77 2.87 17.73 -5.65
N PHE A 78 1.72 17.57 -6.30
CA PHE A 78 1.29 18.48 -7.37
C PHE A 78 0.71 19.81 -6.87
N ALA A 79 0.27 19.89 -5.61
CA ALA A 79 -0.57 21.01 -5.16
C ALA A 79 -0.12 21.69 -3.87
N GLY A 80 0.95 21.24 -3.20
CA GLY A 80 1.36 21.78 -1.89
C GLY A 80 0.32 21.58 -0.77
N ALA A 81 -0.79 20.89 -1.06
CA ALA A 81 -1.74 20.43 -0.08
C ALA A 81 -1.10 19.27 0.68
N ARG A 82 -1.11 19.32 2.01
CA ARG A 82 -0.90 18.12 2.84
C ARG A 82 -2.27 17.45 2.94
N PRO A 83 -2.60 16.45 2.09
CA PRO A 83 -3.93 15.85 2.08
C PRO A 83 -4.25 15.15 3.40
N ILE A 84 -3.21 14.67 4.08
CA ILE A 84 -3.33 13.91 5.32
C ILE A 84 -3.44 14.88 6.49
N PRO A 85 -4.52 14.80 7.29
CA PRO A 85 -4.66 15.63 8.49
C PRO A 85 -3.46 15.45 9.43
N ARG A 86 -3.02 16.53 10.10
CA ARG A 86 -1.90 16.50 11.07
C ARG A 86 -1.95 15.34 12.07
N PRO A 87 -3.13 14.98 12.65
CA PRO A 87 -3.21 13.82 13.52
C PRO A 87 -2.77 12.51 12.85
N CYS A 88 -3.08 12.32 11.56
CA CYS A 88 -2.70 11.14 10.78
C CYS A 88 -1.28 11.21 10.18
N LEU A 89 -0.66 12.40 10.21
CA LEU A 89 0.71 12.60 9.74
C LEU A 89 1.76 12.31 10.80
N LEU A 90 1.39 12.27 12.09
CA LEU A 90 2.32 11.96 13.17
C LEU A 90 2.48 10.44 13.25
N PRO A 91 3.56 9.86 12.68
CA PRO A 91 3.71 8.42 12.70
C PRO A 91 3.86 7.98 14.15
N CYS A 92 3.29 6.82 14.47
CA CYS A 92 3.76 6.05 15.61
C CYS A 92 5.29 5.95 15.49
N ARG A 93 6.03 6.39 16.52
CA ARG A 93 7.51 6.38 16.50
C ARG A 93 8.09 5.02 16.11
N GLU A 94 7.37 3.96 16.45
CA GLU A 94 7.73 2.57 16.17
C GLU A 94 7.48 2.12 14.73
N ARG A 95 6.75 2.90 13.93
CA ARG A 95 6.41 2.62 12.52
C ARG A 95 5.92 1.16 12.27
N PRO A 96 4.86 0.71 12.97
CA PRO A 96 4.39 -0.67 12.86
C PRO A 96 3.96 -1.05 11.44
N ARG A 97 4.24 -2.29 11.05
CA ARG A 97 3.95 -2.85 9.72
C ARG A 97 3.04 -4.06 9.83
N ILE A 98 2.14 -4.22 8.85
CA ILE A 98 1.30 -5.40 8.72
C ILE A 98 1.62 -6.07 7.38
N SER A 99 2.27 -7.22 7.47
CA SER A 99 2.61 -8.13 6.38
C SER A 99 2.52 -9.58 6.87
N LEU A 100 2.54 -10.55 5.95
CA LEU A 100 2.54 -11.97 6.35
C LEU A 100 3.73 -12.31 7.26
N SER A 101 4.90 -11.70 7.02
CA SER A 101 6.09 -11.90 7.87
C SER A 101 5.93 -11.41 9.31
N THR A 102 5.00 -10.48 9.57
CA THR A 102 4.72 -9.94 10.90
C THR A 102 3.52 -10.59 11.58
N LEU A 103 2.67 -11.28 10.83
CA LEU A 103 1.44 -11.88 11.32
C LEU A 103 1.66 -13.36 11.66
N ASP A 104 1.39 -13.72 12.91
CA ASP A 104 1.28 -15.12 13.31
C ASP A 104 -0.13 -15.63 12.97
N LEU A 105 -0.27 -16.19 11.76
CA LEU A 105 -1.56 -16.68 11.26
C LEU A 105 -2.15 -17.80 12.11
N ASP A 106 -1.31 -18.67 12.67
CA ASP A 106 -1.77 -19.77 13.53
C ASP A 106 -2.28 -19.22 14.86
N LYS A 107 -1.61 -18.22 15.43
CA LYS A 107 -2.16 -17.47 16.56
C LYS A 107 -3.51 -16.85 16.19
N LEU A 108 -3.63 -16.11 15.09
CA LEU A 108 -4.89 -15.49 14.68
C LEU A 108 -6.02 -16.51 14.48
N ARG A 109 -5.71 -17.71 13.97
CA ARG A 109 -6.66 -18.83 13.87
C ARG A 109 -7.13 -19.29 15.24
N SER A 110 -6.25 -19.34 16.23
CA SER A 110 -6.59 -19.82 17.58
C SER A 110 -7.43 -18.82 18.40
N LEU A 111 -7.55 -17.56 17.96
CA LEU A 111 -8.28 -16.53 18.69
C LEU A 111 -9.80 -16.77 18.71
N PRO A 112 -10.51 -16.28 19.75
CA PRO A 112 -11.96 -16.41 19.85
C PRO A 112 -12.69 -15.78 18.66
N GLU A 113 -13.85 -16.36 18.30
CA GLU A 113 -14.76 -15.75 17.33
C GLU A 113 -15.18 -14.36 17.77
N GLY A 114 -15.29 -13.42 16.83
CA GLY A 114 -15.57 -12.02 17.11
C GLY A 114 -14.37 -11.20 17.62
N SER A 115 -13.19 -11.79 17.81
CA SER A 115 -11.95 -11.01 18.04
C SER A 115 -11.44 -10.38 16.74
N LEU A 116 -10.78 -9.23 16.82
CA LEU A 116 -10.25 -8.51 15.66
C LEU A 116 -9.42 -9.43 14.74
N GLY A 117 -8.51 -10.20 15.34
CA GLY A 117 -7.61 -11.08 14.61
C GLY A 117 -8.31 -12.22 13.90
N ARG A 118 -9.28 -12.86 14.57
CA ARG A 118 -10.08 -13.94 13.98
C ARG A 118 -10.95 -13.43 12.83
N GLU A 119 -11.59 -12.27 13.01
CA GLU A 119 -12.44 -11.65 11.99
C GLU A 119 -11.63 -11.13 10.78
N TYR A 120 -10.44 -10.58 11.02
CA TYR A 120 -9.54 -10.16 9.95
C TYR A 120 -9.03 -11.34 9.14
N LEU A 121 -8.64 -12.44 9.80
CA LEU A 121 -8.23 -13.64 9.08
C LEU A 121 -9.38 -14.22 8.24
N ARG A 122 -10.58 -14.27 8.81
CA ARG A 122 -11.79 -14.69 8.08
C ARG A 122 -12.04 -13.80 6.85
N PHE A 123 -11.82 -12.49 6.95
CA PHE A 123 -11.89 -11.58 5.82
C PHE A 123 -10.86 -11.92 4.73
N LEU A 124 -9.60 -12.18 5.09
CA LEU A 124 -8.55 -12.56 4.14
C LEU A 124 -8.91 -13.87 3.41
N ASP A 125 -9.38 -14.87 4.15
CA ASP A 125 -9.74 -16.19 3.62
C ASP A 125 -10.94 -16.11 2.65
N VAL A 126 -12.02 -15.41 3.03
CA VAL A 126 -13.22 -15.26 2.20
C VAL A 126 -12.92 -14.54 0.89
N ASN A 127 -12.12 -13.47 0.95
CA ASN A 127 -11.81 -12.66 -0.22
C ASN A 127 -10.61 -13.18 -1.02
N ARG A 128 -9.91 -14.22 -0.52
CA ARG A 128 -8.70 -14.80 -1.12
C ARG A 128 -7.61 -13.75 -1.38
N VAL A 129 -7.47 -12.82 -0.45
CA VAL A 129 -6.47 -11.75 -0.49
C VAL A 129 -5.37 -12.01 0.54
N SER A 130 -4.16 -11.53 0.24
CA SER A 130 -3.02 -11.61 1.15
C SER A 130 -2.54 -10.20 1.51
N PRO A 131 -2.14 -9.95 2.77
CA PRO A 131 -1.50 -8.69 3.18
C PRO A 131 -0.30 -8.31 2.30
N ASP A 132 0.43 -9.29 1.78
CA ASP A 132 1.64 -9.07 0.96
C ASP A 132 1.34 -8.64 -0.48
N THR A 133 0.08 -8.65 -0.91
CA THR A 133 -0.31 -8.10 -2.23
C THR A 133 -0.04 -6.59 -2.33
N ARG A 134 0.25 -5.92 -1.20
CA ARG A 134 0.58 -4.50 -1.12
C ARG A 134 2.07 -4.28 -1.40
N ALA A 135 2.41 -4.15 -2.69
CA ALA A 135 3.78 -3.80 -3.13
C ALA A 135 4.33 -2.58 -2.38
N PRO A 136 5.62 -2.50 -2.02
CA PRO A 136 6.16 -1.35 -1.29
C PRO A 136 5.95 0.00 -2.00
N THR A 137 5.73 1.06 -1.23
CA THR A 137 5.68 2.45 -1.73
C THR A 137 7.10 2.94 -2.03
N ARG A 138 7.41 3.19 -3.31
CA ARG A 138 8.77 3.51 -3.79
C ARG A 138 8.92 4.85 -4.51
N PHE A 139 7.81 5.47 -4.93
CA PHE A 139 7.82 6.67 -5.80
C PHE A 139 7.49 7.97 -5.06
N VAL A 140 7.60 7.95 -3.73
CA VAL A 140 7.30 9.11 -2.87
C VAL A 140 8.62 9.72 -2.41
N ASP A 141 8.78 11.02 -2.64
CA ASP A 141 10.00 11.77 -2.34
C ASP A 141 9.99 12.38 -0.92
N ASP A 142 9.39 11.67 0.04
CA ASP A 142 9.36 12.01 1.46
C ASP A 142 9.21 10.70 2.25
N GLU A 143 10.14 10.41 3.16
CA GLU A 143 10.18 9.14 3.89
C GLU A 143 8.97 8.97 4.83
N GLU A 144 8.55 10.03 5.52
CA GLU A 144 7.42 9.97 6.45
C GLU A 144 6.12 9.75 5.69
N LEU A 145 5.92 10.47 4.59
CA LEU A 145 4.79 10.29 3.70
C LEU A 145 4.81 8.90 3.07
N ALA A 146 5.97 8.40 2.62
CA ALA A 146 6.10 7.05 2.08
C ALA A 146 5.62 6.00 3.10
N TYR A 147 6.01 6.17 4.37
CA TYR A 147 5.55 5.32 5.45
C TYR A 147 4.03 5.44 5.68
N VAL A 148 3.47 6.66 5.78
CA VAL A 148 2.03 6.85 6.02
C VAL A 148 1.20 6.23 4.90
N ILE A 149 1.64 6.34 3.66
CA ILE A 149 0.97 5.75 2.50
C ILE A 149 1.09 4.24 2.54
N GLN A 150 2.25 3.71 2.86
CA GLN A 150 2.42 2.27 3.03
C GLN A 150 1.50 1.74 4.14
N ARG A 151 1.44 2.44 5.29
CA ARG A 151 0.54 2.10 6.40
C ARG A 151 -0.92 2.12 5.97
N TYR A 152 -1.36 3.17 5.27
CA TYR A 152 -2.69 3.26 4.68
C TYR A 152 -3.02 2.02 3.83
N ARG A 153 -2.09 1.62 2.96
CA ARG A 153 -2.28 0.46 2.07
C ARG A 153 -2.36 -0.85 2.82
N GLU A 154 -1.61 -1.00 3.92
CA GLU A 154 -1.62 -2.20 4.77
C GLU A 154 -2.89 -2.32 5.61
N VAL A 155 -3.41 -1.21 6.13
CA VAL A 155 -4.61 -1.24 7.00
C VAL A 155 -5.92 -1.22 6.21
N HIS A 156 -5.91 -0.95 4.91
CA HIS A 156 -7.14 -0.90 4.09
C HIS A 156 -8.01 -2.16 4.24
N ASP A 157 -7.43 -3.36 4.15
CA ASP A 157 -8.16 -4.62 4.33
C ASP A 157 -8.69 -4.77 5.77
N MET A 158 -7.97 -4.21 6.75
CA MET A 158 -8.46 -4.11 8.14
C MET A 158 -9.69 -3.22 8.24
N LEU A 159 -9.75 -2.13 7.46
CA LEU A 159 -10.89 -1.21 7.48
C LEU A 159 -12.16 -1.89 6.97
N HIS A 160 -12.08 -2.79 5.98
CA HIS A 160 -13.22 -3.62 5.59
C HIS A 160 -13.74 -4.46 6.76
N THR A 161 -12.84 -5.09 7.52
CA THR A 161 -13.19 -5.88 8.71
C THR A 161 -13.80 -4.99 9.80
N LEU A 162 -13.19 -3.85 10.07
CA LEU A 162 -13.61 -2.90 11.10
C LEU A 162 -14.97 -2.27 10.77
N LEU A 163 -15.23 -1.95 9.51
CA LEU A 163 -16.49 -1.35 9.06
C LEU A 163 -17.55 -2.40 8.71
N GLY A 164 -17.19 -3.68 8.65
CA GLY A 164 -18.10 -4.75 8.23
C GLY A 164 -18.52 -4.64 6.77
N MET A 165 -17.64 -4.13 5.91
CA MET A 165 -17.91 -3.90 4.48
C MET A 165 -17.27 -4.99 3.62
N PRO A 166 -18.01 -5.60 2.68
CA PRO A 166 -17.44 -6.55 1.73
C PRO A 166 -16.55 -5.84 0.69
N THR A 167 -15.84 -6.60 -0.14
CA THR A 167 -14.98 -6.09 -1.24
C THR A 167 -15.69 -6.04 -2.59
N ASN A 168 -17.03 -6.05 -2.60
CA ASN A 168 -17.78 -5.73 -3.81
C ASN A 168 -17.78 -4.22 -4.07
N ILE A 169 -18.18 -3.80 -5.28
CA ILE A 169 -18.11 -2.38 -5.70
C ILE A 169 -18.79 -1.45 -4.67
N LEU A 170 -19.93 -1.86 -4.11
CA LEU A 170 -20.64 -1.04 -3.13
C LEU A 170 -19.84 -0.88 -1.84
N GLY A 171 -19.35 -2.00 -1.26
CA GLY A 171 -18.55 -1.98 -0.04
C GLY A 171 -17.23 -1.21 -0.19
N GLU A 172 -16.54 -1.36 -1.32
CA GLU A 172 -15.34 -0.58 -1.66
C GLU A 172 -15.61 0.92 -1.65
N ILE A 173 -16.71 1.38 -2.26
CA ILE A 173 -17.07 2.79 -2.28
C ILE A 173 -17.32 3.31 -0.86
N VAL A 174 -18.00 2.53 -0.01
CA VAL A 174 -18.26 2.91 1.39
C VAL A 174 -16.95 3.06 2.17
N VAL A 175 -16.02 2.11 2.03
CA VAL A 175 -14.69 2.21 2.64
C VAL A 175 -13.93 3.42 2.10
N LYS A 176 -14.01 3.72 0.79
CA LYS A 176 -13.38 4.93 0.21
C LYS A 176 -13.93 6.23 0.76
N TRP A 177 -15.24 6.32 1.05
CA TRP A 177 -15.82 7.49 1.72
C TRP A 177 -15.26 7.67 3.14
N PHE A 178 -15.18 6.59 3.92
CA PHE A 178 -14.58 6.62 5.25
C PHE A 178 -13.10 7.05 5.17
N GLU A 179 -12.31 6.45 4.28
CA GLU A 179 -10.91 6.77 4.05
C GLU A 179 -10.70 8.21 3.58
N ALA A 180 -11.57 8.71 2.69
CA ALA A 180 -11.51 10.08 2.18
C ALA A 180 -11.67 11.10 3.31
N VAL A 181 -12.60 10.84 4.24
CA VAL A 181 -12.80 11.69 5.42
C VAL A 181 -11.62 11.62 6.38
N GLN A 182 -11.07 10.42 6.62
CA GLN A 182 -9.96 10.23 7.56
C GLN A 182 -8.63 10.79 7.06
N THR A 183 -8.36 10.62 5.77
CA THR A 183 -7.00 10.78 5.21
C THR A 183 -6.89 11.90 4.20
N GLY A 184 -8.00 12.40 3.65
CA GLY A 184 -8.01 13.41 2.59
C GLY A 184 -7.23 13.02 1.33
N LEU A 185 -6.83 11.75 1.20
CA LEU A 185 -6.00 11.31 0.07
C LEU A 185 -6.78 11.44 -1.24
N PRO A 186 -6.18 12.05 -2.29
CA PRO A 186 -6.86 12.24 -3.57
C PRO A 186 -7.43 10.94 -4.15
N MET A 187 -6.71 9.83 -4.03
CA MET A 187 -7.18 8.51 -4.46
C MET A 187 -8.46 8.04 -3.76
N CYS A 188 -8.61 8.32 -2.47
CA CYS A 188 -9.78 7.95 -1.68
C CYS A 188 -10.96 8.82 -2.09
N ILE A 189 -10.74 10.12 -2.23
CA ILE A 189 -11.75 11.09 -2.68
C ILE A 189 -12.24 10.73 -4.09
N LEU A 190 -11.32 10.51 -5.04
CA LEU A 190 -11.66 10.15 -6.41
C LEU A 190 -12.37 8.79 -6.47
N GLY A 191 -11.92 7.80 -5.69
CA GLY A 191 -12.59 6.51 -5.59
C GLY A 191 -14.01 6.62 -5.02
N ALA A 192 -14.21 7.45 -4.00
CA ALA A 192 -15.51 7.70 -3.38
C ALA A 192 -16.49 8.41 -4.33
N LEU A 193 -15.99 9.38 -5.12
CA LEU A 193 -16.81 10.17 -6.05
C LEU A 193 -17.12 9.45 -7.36
N PHE A 194 -16.14 8.73 -7.93
CA PHE A 194 -16.27 8.13 -9.26
C PHE A 194 -16.47 6.60 -9.24
N GLY A 195 -16.23 5.93 -8.11
CA GLY A 195 -16.60 4.52 -7.93
C GLY A 195 -18.08 4.20 -8.22
N PRO A 196 -19.05 5.08 -7.87
CA PRO A 196 -20.47 4.85 -8.13
C PRO A 196 -20.91 4.83 -9.60
N ILE A 197 -20.05 5.22 -10.56
CA ILE A 197 -20.43 5.38 -11.98
C ILE A 197 -21.08 4.10 -12.56
N ARG A 198 -20.67 2.91 -12.09
CA ARG A 198 -21.17 1.62 -12.59
C ARG A 198 -22.25 0.98 -11.70
N LEU A 199 -22.76 1.69 -10.70
CA LEU A 199 -23.81 1.16 -9.81
C LEU A 199 -25.19 1.21 -10.46
N SER A 200 -26.04 0.24 -10.11
CA SER A 200 -27.47 0.29 -10.45
C SER A 200 -28.15 1.42 -9.67
N ALA A 201 -29.30 1.90 -10.16
CA ALA A 201 -30.07 2.94 -9.49
C ALA A 201 -30.46 2.57 -8.05
N GLN A 202 -30.79 1.30 -7.80
CA GLN A 202 -31.11 0.78 -6.46
C GLN A 202 -29.91 0.84 -5.52
N HIS A 203 -28.74 0.35 -5.95
CA HIS A 203 -27.53 0.44 -5.13
C HIS A 203 -27.07 1.87 -4.92
N LEU A 204 -27.22 2.74 -5.93
CA LEU A 204 -26.89 4.15 -5.82
C LEU A 204 -27.80 4.86 -4.82
N GLN A 205 -29.10 4.55 -4.82
CA GLN A 205 -30.05 5.11 -3.85
C GLN A 205 -29.63 4.75 -2.42
N VAL A 206 -29.43 3.45 -2.13
CA VAL A 206 -29.00 2.98 -0.80
C VAL A 206 -27.64 3.56 -0.40
N LEU A 207 -26.71 3.65 -1.35
CA LEU A 207 -25.41 4.26 -1.14
C LEU A 207 -25.55 5.70 -0.66
N VAL A 208 -26.30 6.54 -1.39
CA VAL A 208 -26.41 7.97 -1.10
C VAL A 208 -27.28 8.26 0.12
N SER A 209 -28.37 7.51 0.33
CA SER A 209 -29.31 7.78 1.41
C SER A 209 -28.86 7.24 2.77
N GLU A 210 -28.13 6.12 2.79
CA GLU A 210 -27.82 5.42 4.05
C GLU A 210 -26.31 5.25 4.28
N LEU A 211 -25.61 4.66 3.31
CA LEU A 211 -24.23 4.22 3.53
C LEU A 211 -23.20 5.35 3.52
N VAL A 212 -23.32 6.33 2.61
CA VAL A 212 -22.42 7.48 2.55
C VAL A 212 -22.56 8.37 3.79
N PRO A 213 -23.78 8.77 4.21
CA PRO A 213 -23.94 9.50 5.47
C PRO A 213 -23.34 8.78 6.66
N TRP A 214 -23.57 7.46 6.76
CA TRP A 214 -22.99 6.61 7.80
C TRP A 214 -21.45 6.58 7.74
N ALA A 215 -20.85 6.35 6.58
CA ALA A 215 -19.40 6.29 6.43
C ALA A 215 -18.73 7.62 6.77
N VAL A 216 -19.33 8.73 6.35
CA VAL A 216 -18.85 10.08 6.64
C VAL A 216 -18.97 10.39 8.14
N GLN A 217 -20.08 10.04 8.77
CA GLN A 217 -20.26 10.25 10.21
C GLN A 217 -19.24 9.45 11.02
N ASN A 218 -19.04 8.17 10.68
CA ASN A 218 -18.06 7.31 11.34
C ASN A 218 -16.63 7.81 11.13
N GLY A 219 -16.25 8.20 9.90
CA GLY A 219 -14.92 8.72 9.60
C GLY A 219 -14.61 10.08 10.26
N ARG A 220 -15.64 10.86 10.63
CA ARG A 220 -15.46 12.11 11.39
C ARG A 220 -15.34 11.86 12.89
N ARG A 221 -16.03 10.84 13.40
CA ARG A 221 -16.06 10.50 14.84
C ARG A 221 -14.84 9.70 15.26
N ALA A 222 -14.37 8.80 14.40
CA ALA A 222 -13.28 7.90 14.73
C ALA A 222 -11.95 8.66 14.87
N PRO A 223 -11.07 8.24 15.79
CA PRO A 223 -9.70 8.73 15.80
C PRO A 223 -9.00 8.33 14.51
N CYS A 224 -7.82 8.90 14.24
CA CYS A 224 -7.08 8.53 13.04
C CYS A 224 -6.76 7.02 13.01
N VAL A 225 -7.44 6.29 12.14
CA VAL A 225 -7.32 4.83 12.02
C VAL A 225 -5.93 4.36 11.58
N LEU A 226 -5.12 5.24 10.99
CA LEU A 226 -3.73 4.95 10.63
C LEU A 226 -2.79 4.86 11.85
N ASN A 227 -3.16 5.51 12.96
CA ASN A 227 -2.36 5.58 14.18
C ASN A 227 -2.69 4.47 15.18
N LEU A 228 -3.64 3.59 14.85
CA LEU A 228 -4.00 2.48 15.71
C LEU A 228 -2.95 1.36 15.58
N TYR A 229 -2.53 0.84 16.72
CA TYR A 229 -1.66 -0.34 16.82
C TYR A 229 -2.51 -1.61 16.77
N TYR A 230 -3.07 -1.95 15.60
CA TYR A 230 -3.84 -3.18 15.39
C TYR A 230 -3.07 -4.44 15.83
N GLU A 231 -1.75 -4.41 15.64
CA GLU A 231 -0.79 -5.47 15.94
C GLU A 231 -0.79 -5.87 17.42
N ARG A 232 -1.21 -4.96 18.31
CA ARG A 232 -1.28 -5.16 19.76
C ARG A 232 -2.68 -5.56 20.23
N ARG A 233 -3.65 -5.65 19.32
CA ARG A 233 -5.09 -5.67 19.63
C ARG A 233 -5.83 -6.84 19.00
N TRP A 234 -5.11 -7.84 18.48
CA TRP A 234 -5.71 -8.99 17.80
C TRP A 234 -6.77 -9.72 18.62
N GLU A 235 -6.54 -9.85 19.93
CA GLU A 235 -7.40 -10.60 20.85
C GLU A 235 -8.63 -9.78 21.28
N GLN A 236 -8.63 -8.47 21.04
CA GLN A 236 -9.72 -7.60 21.45
C GLN A 236 -11.01 -7.94 20.67
N PRO A 237 -12.17 -8.03 21.34
CA PRO A 237 -13.44 -8.15 20.65
C PRO A 237 -13.66 -7.00 19.66
N LEU A 238 -13.97 -7.34 18.41
CA LEU A 238 -14.17 -6.38 17.32
C LEU A 238 -15.25 -5.35 17.66
N LYS A 239 -16.33 -5.80 18.32
CA LYS A 239 -17.40 -4.90 18.78
C LYS A 239 -16.90 -3.88 19.80
N ALA A 240 -16.11 -4.32 20.79
CA ALA A 240 -15.52 -3.42 21.79
C ALA A 240 -14.53 -2.43 21.14
N LEU A 241 -13.77 -2.87 20.13
CA LEU A 241 -12.91 -1.98 19.36
C LEU A 241 -13.73 -0.93 18.59
N ARG A 242 -14.83 -1.32 17.92
CA ARG A 242 -15.73 -0.37 17.24
C ARG A 242 -16.29 0.66 18.20
N GLU A 243 -16.78 0.22 19.37
CA GLU A 243 -17.32 1.10 20.41
C GLU A 243 -16.27 2.12 20.89
N GLU A 244 -15.05 1.67 21.16
CA GLU A 244 -13.93 2.56 21.56
C GLU A 244 -13.60 3.59 20.48
N LEU A 245 -13.61 3.17 19.21
CA LEU A 245 -13.36 4.06 18.07
C LEU A 245 -14.58 4.91 17.71
N GLY A 246 -15.71 4.75 18.39
CA GLY A 246 -16.94 5.45 18.07
C GLY A 246 -17.54 5.07 16.72
N ILE A 247 -17.23 3.88 16.21
CA ILE A 247 -17.74 3.31 14.96
C ILE A 247 -19.03 2.56 15.24
N THR A 248 -20.13 2.95 14.60
CA THR A 248 -21.43 2.26 14.70
C THR A 248 -21.56 1.17 13.65
N ASP A 249 -22.42 0.20 13.87
CA ASP A 249 -22.69 -0.83 12.86
C ASP A 249 -23.33 -0.25 11.60
N PRO A 250 -23.14 -0.89 10.42
CA PRO A 250 -23.75 -0.45 9.17
C PRO A 250 -25.28 -0.43 9.24
N PRO A 251 -25.95 0.57 8.63
CA PRO A 251 -27.41 0.67 8.65
C PRO A 251 -28.10 -0.44 7.87
N VAL A 252 -27.41 -1.02 6.89
CA VAL A 252 -27.90 -2.10 6.02
C VAL A 252 -26.84 -3.18 5.88
N HIS A 253 -27.29 -4.44 5.87
CA HIS A 253 -26.42 -5.58 5.64
C HIS A 253 -26.12 -5.75 4.15
N ILE A 254 -24.87 -5.53 3.76
CA ILE A 254 -24.40 -5.72 2.39
C ILE A 254 -23.88 -7.16 2.25
N LYS A 255 -24.50 -7.94 1.36
CA LYS A 255 -24.02 -9.29 1.05
C LYS A 255 -22.67 -9.21 0.33
N ALA A 256 -21.75 -10.11 0.68
CA ALA A 256 -20.48 -10.28 -0.02
C ALA A 256 -20.70 -10.73 -1.46
#